data_AF-A0A4U7DMT6-F1
#
_entry.id   AF-A0A4U7DMT6-F1
#
_cell.length_a   1.000
_cell.length_b   1.000
_cell.length_c   1.000
_cell.angle_alpha   90.00
_cell.angle_beta   90.00
_cell.angle_gamma   90.00
#
_symmetry.space_group_name_H-M   'P 1'
#
loop_
_entity.id
_entity.type
_entity.pdbx_description
1 polymer ?
#
loop_
_entity_poly.entity_id
_entity_poly.type
_entity_poly.pdbx_seq_one_letter_code
_entity_poly.pdbx_strand_id
1 'polypeptide(L)'
;MTKSPWVGAGDVLNTVDVSDEDLQHPDEETAELLDEIPAGMNYQYFTEKMGHPDPQFGWRTKFSDYLRKAHPDKPVKSVLASPGYRTGPFHWDGRRFAPRELALLHSFPHGFDLPEATTVAREQIGNAVPPELGASVVGAVLGTHEQTDAEQLPSPRRGRTSHQTYRERTERRLKELYGDDVLDD
;
A
#
# COMPACT_ATOMS: atom_id res chain seq x y z
N MET A 1 -12.25 15.91 -18.55
CA MET A 1 -11.57 16.39 -17.32
C MET A 1 -10.34 15.56 -17.08
N THR A 2 -9.20 16.19 -16.81
CA THR A 2 -7.97 15.55 -16.39
C THR A 2 -8.22 14.88 -15.04
N LYS A 3 -8.05 13.56 -14.96
CA LYS A 3 -8.17 12.83 -13.70
C LYS A 3 -7.20 13.45 -12.70
N SER A 4 -7.67 13.88 -11.53
CA SER A 4 -6.77 14.37 -10.49
C SER A 4 -5.69 13.31 -10.23
N PRO A 5 -4.41 13.69 -10.14
CA PRO A 5 -3.36 12.74 -9.83
C PRO A 5 -3.63 12.11 -8.46
N TRP A 6 -3.32 10.83 -8.32
CA TRP A 6 -3.35 10.16 -7.03
C TRP A 6 -2.28 10.78 -6.13
N VAL A 7 -2.58 10.94 -4.84
CA VAL A 7 -1.59 11.37 -3.85
C VAL A 7 -0.71 10.19 -3.47
N GLY A 8 0.61 10.38 -3.47
CA GLY A 8 1.56 9.37 -3.03
C GLY A 8 1.49 9.17 -1.53
N ALA A 9 1.80 7.97 -1.06
CA ALA A 9 1.93 7.70 0.37
C ALA A 9 2.96 8.63 1.04
N GLY A 10 4.09 8.89 0.36
CA GLY A 10 5.14 9.79 0.82
C GLY A 10 4.64 11.22 1.00
N ASP A 11 3.84 11.74 0.07
CA ASP A 11 3.27 13.08 0.16
C ASP A 11 2.42 13.26 1.43
N VAL A 12 1.69 12.21 1.82
CA VAL A 12 0.89 12.20 3.05
C VAL A 12 1.79 12.10 4.27
N LEU A 13 2.76 11.19 4.27
CA LEU A 13 3.56 10.90 5.47
C LEU A 13 4.62 11.95 5.78
N ASN A 14 5.09 12.71 4.78
CA ASN A 14 6.01 13.84 4.99
C ASN A 14 5.37 15.00 5.78
N THR A 15 4.08 14.93 6.10
CA THR A 15 3.36 15.93 6.89
C THR A 15 3.31 15.59 8.38
N VAL A 16 3.89 14.47 8.81
CA VAL A 16 3.92 14.05 10.20
C VAL A 16 5.30 13.59 10.63
N ASP A 17 5.71 14.04 11.81
CA ASP A 17 6.87 13.49 12.51
C ASP A 17 6.37 12.41 13.48
N VAL A 18 6.92 11.21 13.35
CA VAL A 18 6.63 10.07 14.22
C VAL A 18 7.81 9.89 15.16
N SER A 19 7.54 9.73 16.46
CA SER A 19 8.61 9.50 17.43
C SER A 19 9.22 8.11 17.25
N ASP A 20 10.50 7.94 17.60
CA ASP A 20 11.16 6.63 17.54
C ASP A 20 10.45 5.59 18.44
N GLU A 21 9.80 6.02 19.52
CA GLU A 21 9.04 5.16 20.44
C GLU A 21 7.79 4.55 19.77
N ASP A 22 7.21 5.24 18.79
CA ASP A 22 6.04 4.78 18.04
C ASP A 22 6.40 3.85 16.88
N LEU A 23 7.69 3.75 16.54
CA LEU A 23 8.17 2.91 15.46
C LEU A 23 8.17 1.44 15.88
N GLN A 24 7.54 0.61 15.05
CA GLN A 24 7.49 -0.83 15.25
C GLN A 24 8.24 -1.53 14.13
N HIS A 25 9.23 -2.33 14.51
CA HIS A 25 9.97 -3.15 13.59
C HIS A 25 9.39 -4.58 13.58
N PRO A 26 9.37 -5.24 12.42
CA PRO A 26 9.12 -6.67 12.39
C PRO A 26 10.30 -7.42 13.02
N ASP A 27 10.19 -8.74 13.12
CA ASP A 27 11.32 -9.59 13.48
C ASP A 27 12.46 -9.51 12.48
N GLU A 28 13.64 -9.91 12.95
CA GLU A 28 14.89 -9.93 12.21
C GLU A 28 14.75 -10.60 10.84
N GLU A 29 14.22 -11.82 10.75
CA GLU A 29 14.05 -12.53 9.47
C GLU A 29 13.14 -11.76 8.50
N THR A 30 12.08 -11.13 9.00
CA THR A 30 11.20 -10.30 8.15
C THR A 30 11.87 -8.99 7.76
N ALA A 31 12.63 -8.37 8.66
CA ALA A 31 13.35 -7.12 8.40
C ALA A 31 14.40 -7.33 7.30
N GLU A 32 15.22 -8.38 7.39
CA GLU A 32 16.21 -8.75 6.38
C GLU A 32 15.55 -8.91 4.99
N LEU A 33 14.44 -9.66 4.93
CA LEU A 33 13.70 -9.83 3.68
C LEU A 33 13.11 -8.52 3.16
N LEU A 34 12.65 -7.63 4.03
CA LEU A 34 12.08 -6.34 3.64
C LEU A 34 13.14 -5.35 3.16
N ASP A 35 14.37 -5.44 3.65
CA ASP A 35 15.48 -4.58 3.22
C ASP A 35 15.83 -4.84 1.74
N GLU A 36 15.83 -6.11 1.33
CA GLU A 36 16.05 -6.48 -0.07
C GLU A 36 14.84 -6.20 -0.96
N ILE A 37 13.60 -6.33 -0.44
CA ILE A 37 12.40 -6.08 -1.23
C ILE A 37 12.36 -4.60 -1.67
N PRO A 38 12.28 -4.34 -2.99
CA PRO A 38 12.13 -2.98 -3.49
C PRO A 38 10.75 -2.38 -3.15
N ALA A 39 10.69 -1.05 -3.07
CA ALA A 39 9.45 -0.33 -2.75
C ALA A 39 8.26 -0.71 -3.66
N GLY A 40 7.09 -0.91 -3.07
CA GLY A 40 5.89 -1.31 -3.83
C GLY A 40 5.82 -2.77 -4.28
N MET A 41 6.86 -3.57 -4.03
CA MET A 41 6.89 -5.01 -4.29
C MET A 41 6.49 -5.83 -3.06
N ASN A 42 6.60 -7.15 -3.17
CA ASN A 42 6.29 -8.10 -2.12
C ASN A 42 7.19 -9.34 -2.27
N TYR A 43 6.87 -10.42 -1.54
CA TYR A 43 7.63 -11.68 -1.58
C TYR A 43 7.90 -12.26 -2.98
N GLN A 44 7.11 -11.88 -4.00
CA GLN A 44 7.34 -12.35 -5.37
C GLN A 44 8.71 -11.93 -5.88
N TYR A 45 9.30 -10.87 -5.34
CA TYR A 45 10.68 -10.46 -5.60
C TYR A 45 11.66 -11.64 -5.48
N PHE A 46 11.53 -12.47 -4.44
CA PHE A 46 12.37 -13.65 -4.21
C PHE A 46 11.89 -14.92 -4.94
N THR A 47 11.26 -14.80 -6.11
CA THR A 47 10.81 -15.97 -6.88
C THR A 47 11.65 -16.12 -8.14
N GLU A 48 11.91 -17.36 -8.56
CA GLU A 48 12.61 -17.69 -9.81
C GLU A 48 11.98 -16.97 -11.01
N LYS A 49 10.65 -16.87 -11.01
CA LYS A 49 9.90 -16.23 -12.10
C LYS A 49 10.17 -14.73 -12.22
N MET A 50 10.60 -14.09 -11.14
CA MET A 50 11.01 -12.68 -11.13
C MET A 50 12.51 -12.52 -11.41
N GLY A 51 13.22 -13.61 -11.70
CA GLY A 51 14.67 -13.58 -11.98
C GLY A 51 15.54 -13.56 -10.73
N HIS A 52 15.00 -13.88 -9.54
CA HIS A 52 15.83 -13.84 -8.33
C HIS A 52 16.94 -14.91 -8.39
N PRO A 53 18.22 -14.56 -8.12
CA PRO A 53 19.34 -15.49 -8.23
C PRO A 53 19.29 -16.64 -7.20
N ASP A 54 18.68 -16.38 -6.05
CA ASP A 54 18.42 -17.38 -5.01
C ASP A 54 16.93 -17.38 -4.61
N PRO A 55 16.06 -18.15 -5.29
CA PRO A 55 14.62 -18.12 -5.03
C PRO A 55 14.23 -18.72 -3.67
N GLN A 56 13.65 -17.90 -2.79
CA GLN A 56 13.20 -18.33 -1.45
C GLN A 56 11.72 -18.73 -1.42
N PHE A 57 10.91 -18.28 -2.39
CA PHE A 57 9.47 -18.57 -2.44
C PHE A 57 9.04 -19.14 -3.80
N GLY A 58 8.00 -19.97 -3.78
CA GLY A 58 7.34 -20.43 -5.00
C GLY A 58 6.39 -19.37 -5.58
N TRP A 59 6.26 -19.35 -6.91
CA TRP A 59 5.37 -18.41 -7.61
C TRP A 59 3.91 -18.51 -7.16
N ARG A 60 3.33 -17.39 -6.70
CA ARG A 60 1.92 -17.27 -6.25
C ARG A 60 1.51 -18.26 -5.14
N THR A 61 2.47 -18.70 -4.32
CA THR A 61 2.22 -19.61 -3.20
C THR A 61 1.73 -18.89 -1.93
N LYS A 62 1.94 -17.57 -1.84
CA LYS A 62 1.45 -16.71 -0.75
C LYS A 62 0.50 -15.62 -1.26
N PHE A 63 -0.26 -15.03 -0.35
CA PHE A 63 -1.14 -13.90 -0.65
C PHE A 63 -0.34 -12.64 -1.06
N SER A 64 -0.98 -11.74 -1.81
CA SER A 64 -0.31 -10.60 -2.45
C SER A 64 0.16 -9.49 -1.48
N ASP A 65 -0.26 -9.59 -0.24
CA ASP A 65 0.05 -8.74 0.90
C ASP A 65 1.21 -9.30 1.76
N TYR A 66 1.60 -10.56 1.58
CA TYR A 66 2.75 -11.15 2.26
C TYR A 66 4.05 -10.42 1.86
N LEU A 67 4.76 -9.89 2.85
CA LEU A 67 5.94 -9.03 2.74
C LEU A 67 5.75 -7.81 1.82
N ARG A 68 4.52 -7.30 1.73
CA ARG A 68 4.21 -6.17 0.85
C ARG A 68 4.81 -4.87 1.39
N LYS A 69 5.80 -4.31 0.71
CA LYS A 69 6.38 -2.99 0.96
C LYS A 69 5.59 -1.91 0.24
N ALA A 70 5.32 -0.78 0.91
CA ALA A 70 4.71 0.38 0.29
C ALA A 70 5.68 1.08 -0.66
N HIS A 71 5.17 2.00 -1.48
CA HIS A 71 5.98 2.85 -2.35
C HIS A 71 5.63 4.31 -2.04
N PRO A 72 6.61 5.20 -1.85
CA PRO A 72 6.34 6.60 -1.48
C PRO A 72 5.48 7.29 -2.53
N ASP A 73 5.81 7.15 -3.82
CA ASP A 73 5.08 7.85 -4.90
C ASP A 73 3.77 7.17 -5.34
N LYS A 74 3.27 6.16 -4.60
CA LYS A 74 2.04 5.45 -4.96
C LYS A 74 1.09 5.35 -3.77
N PRO A 75 -0.22 5.25 -4.01
CA PRO A 75 -1.17 4.96 -2.95
C PRO A 75 -0.83 3.64 -2.25
N VAL A 76 -0.99 3.62 -0.93
CA VAL A 76 -0.84 2.39 -0.14
C VAL A 76 -2.01 1.45 -0.44
N LYS A 77 -1.74 0.14 -0.40
CA LYS A 77 -2.82 -0.87 -0.42
C LYS A 77 -3.66 -0.77 0.86
N SER A 78 -4.82 -1.42 0.85
CA SER A 78 -5.74 -1.49 1.99
C SER A 78 -5.01 -1.79 3.30
N VAL A 79 -5.21 -0.93 4.29
CA VAL A 79 -4.75 -1.13 5.66
C VAL A 79 -5.67 -2.17 6.31
N LEU A 80 -5.11 -3.31 6.68
CA LEU A 80 -5.88 -4.38 7.33
C LEU A 80 -6.02 -4.07 8.83
N ALA A 81 -7.20 -4.32 9.39
CA ALA A 81 -7.44 -4.18 10.82
C ALA A 81 -6.56 -5.12 11.65
N SER A 82 -6.43 -6.37 11.20
CA SER A 82 -5.65 -7.41 11.88
C SER A 82 -4.73 -8.11 10.88
N PRO A 83 -3.61 -7.48 10.49
CA PRO A 83 -2.67 -8.09 9.55
C PRO A 83 -1.96 -9.28 10.22
N GLY A 84 -1.66 -10.30 9.42
CA GLY A 84 -0.75 -11.36 9.83
C GLY A 84 0.67 -10.82 10.09
N TYR A 85 1.47 -11.64 10.77
CA TYR A 85 2.82 -11.30 11.20
C TYR A 85 3.76 -10.84 10.07
N ARG A 86 3.67 -11.44 8.88
CA ARG A 86 4.40 -11.02 7.67
C ARG A 86 3.51 -10.37 6.62
N THR A 87 2.31 -9.95 7.01
CA THR A 87 1.37 -9.31 6.13
C THR A 87 1.57 -7.80 6.17
N GLY A 88 1.81 -7.18 5.02
CA GLY A 88 1.92 -5.74 4.88
C GLY A 88 0.56 -5.02 4.91
N PRO A 89 0.53 -3.73 4.53
CA PRO A 89 1.67 -2.98 3.98
C PRO A 89 2.71 -2.63 5.04
N PHE A 90 4.00 -2.79 4.69
CA PHE A 90 5.16 -2.30 5.43
C PHE A 90 5.59 -0.93 4.87
N HIS A 91 6.21 -0.11 5.72
CA HIS A 91 6.84 1.14 5.31
C HIS A 91 7.97 0.86 4.31
N TRP A 92 8.32 1.83 3.46
CA TRP A 92 9.46 1.68 2.54
C TRP A 92 10.82 1.65 3.26
N ASP A 93 10.86 1.95 4.56
CA ASP A 93 12.04 1.81 5.41
C ASP A 93 12.11 0.45 6.13
N GLY A 94 11.37 -0.57 5.67
CA GLY A 94 11.46 -1.93 6.23
C GLY A 94 10.76 -2.14 7.58
N ARG A 95 10.05 -1.12 8.10
CA ARG A 95 9.30 -1.16 9.35
C ARG A 95 7.79 -1.27 9.17
N ARG A 96 7.03 -1.36 10.27
CA ARG A 96 5.57 -1.16 10.27
C ARG A 96 5.26 0.34 10.20
N PHE A 97 4.12 0.68 9.60
CA PHE A 97 3.56 2.02 9.76
C PHE A 97 3.15 2.25 11.23
N ALA A 98 3.37 3.43 11.77
CA ALA A 98 2.81 3.85 13.06
C ALA A 98 1.30 4.10 12.92
N PRO A 99 0.51 4.00 14.01
CA PRO A 99 -0.93 4.30 13.98
C PRO A 99 -1.24 5.67 13.37
N ARG A 100 -0.44 6.69 13.69
CA ARG A 100 -0.62 8.04 13.17
C ARG A 100 -0.46 8.10 11.64
N GLU A 101 0.54 7.40 11.10
CA GLU A 101 0.74 7.31 9.64
C GLU A 101 -0.44 6.61 8.96
N LEU A 102 -0.91 5.49 9.53
CA LEU A 102 -2.08 4.77 9.01
C LEU A 102 -3.34 5.64 9.04
N ALA A 103 -3.54 6.42 10.10
CA ALA A 103 -4.67 7.32 10.22
C ALA A 103 -4.64 8.38 9.11
N LEU A 104 -3.48 9.00 8.85
CA LEU A 104 -3.34 9.99 7.77
C LEU A 104 -3.55 9.36 6.38
N LEU A 105 -3.04 8.15 6.16
CA LEU A 105 -3.32 7.39 4.93
C LEU A 105 -4.82 7.07 4.75
N HIS A 106 -5.55 6.93 5.87
CA HIS A 106 -7.00 6.83 5.92
C HIS A 106 -7.71 8.19 5.98
N SER A 107 -7.02 9.30 5.69
CA SER A 107 -7.56 10.66 5.68
C SER A 107 -8.12 11.18 7.02
N PHE A 108 -7.68 10.60 8.14
CA PHE A 108 -7.97 11.17 9.45
C PHE A 108 -7.25 12.51 9.65
N PRO A 109 -7.84 13.46 10.38
CA PRO A 109 -7.15 14.70 10.74
C PRO A 109 -5.90 14.45 11.58
N HIS A 110 -4.88 15.32 11.45
CA HIS A 110 -3.62 15.22 12.20
C HIS A 110 -3.81 15.04 13.71
N GLY A 111 -4.72 15.82 14.31
CA GLY A 111 -5.02 15.81 15.74
C GLY A 111 -6.07 14.79 16.17
N PHE A 112 -6.42 13.81 15.34
CA PHE A 112 -7.39 12.79 15.73
C PHE A 112 -6.89 11.97 16.92
N ASP A 113 -7.72 11.83 17.95
CA ASP A 113 -7.38 11.09 19.15
C ASP A 113 -7.37 9.58 18.85
N LEU A 114 -6.20 8.95 18.99
CA LEU A 114 -6.00 7.53 18.70
C LEU A 114 -5.82 6.77 20.01
N PRO A 115 -6.28 5.50 20.10
CA PRO A 115 -5.99 4.67 21.26
C PRO A 115 -4.48 4.54 21.51
N GLU A 116 -4.07 4.57 22.77
CA GLU A 116 -2.67 4.38 23.17
C GLU A 116 -2.12 3.01 22.71
N ALA A 117 -2.95 1.97 22.81
CA ALA A 117 -2.57 0.64 22.37
C ALA A 117 -2.53 0.55 20.84
N THR A 118 -1.33 0.40 20.27
CA THR A 118 -1.10 0.34 18.82
C THR A 118 -1.99 -0.69 18.10
N THR A 119 -2.15 -1.89 18.65
CA THR A 119 -2.98 -2.94 18.04
C THR A 119 -4.45 -2.51 17.94
N VAL A 120 -4.97 -1.86 18.99
CA VAL A 120 -6.35 -1.36 19.02
C VAL A 120 -6.51 -0.20 18.03
N ALA A 121 -5.54 0.73 17.99
CA ALA A 121 -5.56 1.83 17.03
C ALA A 121 -5.55 1.31 15.59
N ARG A 122 -4.71 0.32 15.26
CA ARG A 122 -4.67 -0.32 13.94
C ARG A 122 -5.99 -0.99 13.58
N GLU A 123 -6.59 -1.73 14.51
CA GLU A 123 -7.87 -2.40 14.29
C GLU A 123 -8.99 -1.40 14.01
N GLN A 124 -9.05 -0.31 14.78
CA GLN A 124 -10.03 0.77 14.56
C GLN A 124 -9.81 1.46 13.22
N ILE A 125 -8.57 1.84 12.88
CA ILE A 125 -8.26 2.51 11.62
C ILE A 125 -8.59 1.59 10.43
N GLY A 126 -8.19 0.32 10.48
CA GLY A 126 -8.41 -0.63 9.38
C GLY A 126 -9.88 -0.98 9.14
N ASN A 127 -10.71 -0.94 10.18
CA ASN A 127 -12.16 -1.13 10.07
C ASN A 127 -12.93 0.16 9.75
N ALA A 128 -12.31 1.33 9.95
CA ALA A 128 -12.97 2.61 9.73
C ALA A 128 -13.17 2.91 8.24
N VAL A 129 -14.26 3.63 7.95
CA VAL A 129 -14.41 4.33 6.67
C VAL A 129 -13.53 5.57 6.70
N PRO A 130 -12.68 5.82 5.68
CA PRO A 130 -11.89 7.04 5.58
C PRO A 130 -12.78 8.30 5.70
N PRO A 131 -12.46 9.29 6.57
CA PRO A 131 -13.31 10.46 6.79
C PRO A 131 -13.64 11.25 5.52
N GLU A 132 -12.67 11.46 4.63
CA GLU A 132 -12.91 12.16 3.36
C GLU A 132 -13.91 11.41 2.47
N LEU A 133 -13.82 10.08 2.41
CA LEU A 133 -14.79 9.27 1.69
C LEU A 133 -16.19 9.37 2.32
N GLY A 134 -16.27 9.31 3.65
CA GLY A 134 -17.52 9.48 4.38
C GLY A 134 -18.16 10.85 4.14
N ALA A 135 -17.36 11.92 4.18
CA ALA A 135 -17.79 13.28 3.91
C ALA A 135 -18.31 13.43 2.47
N SER A 136 -17.63 12.87 1.47
CA SER A 136 -18.10 12.87 0.09
C SER A 136 -19.44 12.16 -0.09
N VAL A 137 -19.63 10.99 0.53
CA VAL A 137 -20.90 10.24 0.47
C VAL A 137 -22.04 11.04 1.12
N VAL A 138 -21.81 11.61 2.30
CA VAL A 138 -22.81 12.43 3.00
C VAL A 138 -23.13 13.69 2.18
N GLY A 139 -22.12 14.37 1.64
CA GLY A 139 -22.32 15.54 0.79
C GLY A 139 -23.13 15.23 -0.46
N ALA A 140 -22.92 14.07 -1.08
CA ALA A 140 -23.72 13.63 -2.22
C ALA A 140 -25.19 13.39 -1.85
N VAL A 141 -25.45 12.78 -0.68
CA VAL A 141 -26.82 12.56 -0.18
C VAL A 141 -27.53 13.88 0.15
N LEU A 142 -26.80 14.86 0.72
CA LEU A 142 -27.34 16.17 1.06
C LEU A 142 -27.43 17.12 -0.14
N GLY A 143 -26.94 16.73 -1.31
CA GLY A 143 -26.90 17.57 -2.51
C GLY A 143 -25.91 18.72 -2.44
N THR A 144 -24.91 18.64 -1.55
CA THR A 144 -23.87 19.66 -1.34
C THR A 144 -22.55 19.32 -2.04
N HIS A 145 -22.46 18.16 -2.70
CA HIS A 145 -21.30 17.73 -3.45
C HIS A 145 -21.41 18.11 -4.93
N GLU A 146 -20.28 18.44 -5.57
CA GLU A 146 -20.24 18.59 -7.04
C GLU A 146 -20.66 17.26 -7.70
N GLN A 147 -21.68 17.30 -8.55
CA GLN A 147 -22.12 16.10 -9.25
C GLN A 147 -21.05 15.65 -10.23
N THR A 148 -20.53 14.43 -10.03
CA THR A 148 -19.73 13.74 -11.04
C THR A 148 -20.65 12.84 -11.84
N ASP A 149 -20.64 12.99 -13.16
CA ASP A 149 -21.50 12.23 -14.06
C ASP A 149 -21.14 10.73 -14.01
N ALA A 150 -22.11 9.86 -13.77
CA ALA A 150 -21.87 8.43 -13.54
C ALA A 150 -21.24 7.75 -14.77
N GLU A 151 -21.51 8.28 -15.97
CA GLU A 151 -20.90 7.83 -17.23
C GLU A 151 -19.40 8.14 -17.33
N GLN A 152 -18.88 9.06 -16.50
CA GLN A 152 -17.48 9.43 -16.45
C GLN A 152 -16.66 8.57 -15.48
N LEU A 153 -17.32 7.74 -14.65
CA LEU A 153 -16.62 6.81 -13.76
C LEU A 153 -15.97 5.68 -14.56
N PRO A 154 -14.70 5.32 -14.25
CA PRO A 154 -14.05 4.21 -14.93
C PRO A 154 -14.81 2.92 -14.67
N SER A 155 -15.22 2.24 -15.75
CA SER A 155 -15.88 0.95 -15.63
C SER A 155 -14.94 -0.10 -14.99
N PRO A 156 -15.47 -1.00 -14.14
CA PRO A 156 -14.67 -2.10 -13.61
C PRO A 156 -14.07 -2.89 -14.77
N ARG A 157 -12.75 -3.08 -14.79
CA ARG A 157 -12.09 -3.86 -15.84
C ARG A 157 -12.59 -5.30 -15.78
N ARG A 158 -13.44 -5.70 -16.72
CA ARG A 158 -14.07 -7.04 -16.77
C ARG A 158 -13.18 -8.16 -17.37
N GLY A 159 -11.92 -7.89 -17.69
CA GLY A 159 -11.04 -8.87 -18.34
C GLY A 159 -10.29 -9.79 -17.39
N ARG A 160 -10.39 -11.11 -17.59
CA ARG A 160 -9.46 -12.10 -17.01
C ARG A 160 -8.06 -11.80 -17.56
N THR A 161 -7.12 -11.47 -16.68
CA THR A 161 -5.73 -11.20 -17.10
C THR A 161 -5.04 -12.53 -17.40
N SER A 162 -4.55 -12.72 -18.63
CA SER A 162 -3.74 -13.89 -19.01
C SER A 162 -2.38 -13.86 -18.28
N HIS A 163 -1.72 -15.01 -18.17
CA HIS A 163 -0.39 -15.09 -17.52
C HIS A 163 0.66 -14.22 -18.23
N GLN A 164 0.61 -14.17 -19.55
CA GLN A 164 1.46 -13.33 -20.38
C GLN A 164 1.21 -11.84 -20.12
N THR A 165 -0.06 -11.40 -20.08
CA THR A 165 -0.41 -10.00 -19.76
C THR A 165 -0.12 -9.60 -18.31
N TYR A 166 0.03 -10.56 -17.39
CA TYR A 166 0.53 -10.29 -16.04
C TYR A 166 2.05 -10.10 -16.04
N ARG A 167 2.79 -10.99 -16.71
CA ARG A 167 4.26 -10.90 -16.85
C ARG A 167 4.67 -9.58 -17.49
N GLU A 168 4.08 -9.24 -18.63
CA GLU A 168 4.34 -7.97 -19.33
C GLU A 168 4.00 -6.75 -18.46
N ARG A 169 2.95 -6.82 -17.65
CA ARG A 169 2.60 -5.74 -16.71
C ARG A 169 3.58 -5.63 -15.55
N THR A 170 4.04 -6.76 -15.04
CA THR A 170 5.05 -6.79 -13.98
C THR A 170 6.39 -6.31 -14.49
N GLU A 171 6.86 -6.80 -15.64
CA GLU A 171 8.09 -6.35 -16.31
C GLU A 171 8.03 -4.85 -16.62
N ARG A 172 6.90 -4.37 -17.19
CA ARG A 172 6.70 -2.94 -17.38
C ARG A 172 6.74 -2.16 -16.08
N ARG A 173 6.11 -2.67 -15.03
CA ARG A 173 6.06 -2.01 -13.71
C ARG A 173 7.43 -2.00 -13.04
N LEU A 174 8.26 -3.03 -13.24
CA LEU A 174 9.65 -3.07 -12.78
C LEU A 174 10.48 -2.03 -13.52
N LYS A 175 10.38 -2.01 -14.86
CA LYS A 175 11.06 -1.03 -15.71
C LYS A 175 10.67 0.42 -15.39
N GLU A 176 9.37 0.68 -15.19
CA GLU A 176 8.85 1.99 -14.78
C GLU A 176 9.36 2.44 -13.40
N LEU A 177 9.62 1.49 -12.49
CA LEU A 177 10.02 1.80 -11.13
C LEU A 177 11.53 1.90 -10.94
N TYR A 178 12.31 1.15 -11.72
CA TYR A 178 13.72 0.90 -11.43
C TYR A 178 14.66 1.02 -12.64
N GLY A 179 14.13 1.38 -13.82
CA GLY A 179 14.92 1.45 -15.06
C GLY A 179 15.01 0.10 -15.79
N ASP A 180 15.64 0.10 -16.96
CA ASP A 180 15.69 -1.07 -17.84
C ASP A 180 16.57 -2.21 -17.31
N ASP A 181 17.51 -1.92 -16.41
CA ASP A 181 18.55 -2.85 -15.93
C ASP A 181 18.04 -3.90 -14.92
N VAL A 182 16.78 -3.83 -14.48
CA VAL A 182 16.23 -4.72 -13.43
C VAL A 182 15.87 -6.12 -13.91
N LEU A 183 15.96 -6.37 -15.22
CA LEU A 183 15.61 -7.66 -15.83
C LEU A 183 16.76 -8.29 -16.64
N ASP A 184 17.91 -7.62 -16.71
CA ASP A 184 19.08 -8.07 -17.45
C ASP A 184 20.13 -8.64 -16.47
N ASP A 185 19.87 -9.83 -15.93
CA ASP A 185 20.87 -10.82 -15.47
C ASP A 185 20.22 -12.22 -15.35
#